data_AF-A0A366W2J9-F1
#
_entry.id   AF-A0A366W2J9-F1
#
_cell.length_a   1.000
_cell.length_b   1.000
_cell.length_c   1.000
_cell.angle_alpha   90.00
_cell.angle_beta   90.00
_cell.angle_gamma   90.00
#
_symmetry.space_group_name_H-M   'P 1'
#
loop_
_entity.id
_entity.type
_entity.pdbx_description
1 polymer ?
#
loop_
_entity_poly.entity_id
_entity_poly.type
_entity_poly.pdbx_seq_one_letter_code
_entity_poly.pdbx_strand_id
1 'polypeptide(L)'
;MPLIILILSSLGAALWFWVRHNPRDAIDTAVDVAATVRNAPRKLAFRKQMNAHPVEGIDDARIAICAIGQAFIELDDLPTKDQRDKLHLLLRTKLRCSEEEAEEMEVLGRWLQGQCQDAQSAITRLARRLRKIDGEASWDLLHDILGGLVENDLSTSQVSAIEDIKRAFRR
;
A
#
# COMPACT_ATOMS: atom_id res chain seq x y z
N MET A 1 6.95 10.19 -34.70
CA MET A 1 8.01 10.57 -33.73
C MET A 1 8.45 12.04 -33.74
N PRO A 2 8.44 12.83 -34.84
CA PRO A 2 8.85 14.25 -34.77
C PRO A 2 7.79 15.18 -34.14
N LEU A 3 6.50 14.86 -34.31
CA LEU A 3 5.40 15.65 -33.77
C LEU A 3 5.38 15.70 -32.24
N ILE A 4 5.71 14.58 -31.58
CA ILE A 4 5.74 14.50 -30.10
C ILE A 4 6.84 15.42 -29.53
N ILE A 5 8.02 15.43 -30.16
CA ILE A 5 9.14 16.29 -29.76
C ILE A 5 8.80 17.76 -29.95
N LEU A 6 8.11 18.10 -31.04
CA LEU A 6 7.71 19.47 -31.34
C LEU A 6 6.67 19.98 -30.35
N ILE A 7 5.70 19.15 -29.97
CA ILE A 7 4.67 19.47 -28.96
C ILE A 7 5.31 19.63 -27.57
N LEU A 8 6.22 18.73 -27.17
CA LEU A 8 6.92 18.83 -25.89
C LEU A 8 7.80 20.08 -25.82
N SER A 9 8.50 20.41 -26.91
CA SER A 9 9.37 21.58 -26.97
C SER A 9 8.57 22.88 -26.93
N SER A 10 7.42 22.95 -27.60
CA SER A 10 6.59 24.16 -27.60
C SER A 10 5.96 24.42 -26.23
N LEU A 11 5.51 23.37 -25.54
CA LEU A 11 5.00 23.46 -24.17
C LEU A 11 6.08 23.90 -23.19
N GLY A 12 7.29 23.35 -23.32
CA GLY A 12 8.44 23.73 -22.48
C GLY A 12 8.84 25.19 -22.67
N ALA A 13 8.86 25.68 -23.92
CA ALA A 13 9.18 27.07 -24.23
C ALA A 13 8.12 28.05 -23.69
N ALA A 14 6.83 27.70 -23.79
CA ALA A 14 5.74 28.50 -23.25
C ALA A 14 5.80 28.61 -21.72
N LEU A 15 6.07 27.49 -21.03
CA LEU A 15 6.27 27.46 -19.58
C LEU A 15 7.45 28.32 -19.15
N TRP A 16 8.59 28.19 -19.82
CA TRP A 16 9.79 28.97 -19.50
C TRP A 16 9.56 30.48 -19.68
N PHE A 17 8.89 30.87 -20.77
CA PHE A 17 8.55 32.26 -21.03
C PHE A 17 7.58 32.82 -19.97
N TRP A 18 6.56 32.03 -19.59
CA TRP A 18 5.61 32.43 -18.56
C TRP A 18 6.26 32.62 -17.18
N VAL A 19 7.13 31.70 -16.75
CA VAL A 19 7.87 31.78 -15.48
C VAL A 19 8.81 33.00 -15.44
N ARG A 20 9.48 33.29 -16.56
CA ARG A 20 10.36 34.46 -16.70
C ARG A 20 9.61 35.78 -16.47
N HIS A 21 8.36 35.87 -16.90
CA HIS A 21 7.54 37.08 -16.84
C HIS A 21 6.69 37.20 -15.56
N ASN A 22 6.40 36.09 -14.85
CA ASN A 22 5.60 36.09 -13.63
C ASN A 22 6.33 35.37 -12.48
N PRO A 23 7.47 35.90 -11.99
CA PRO A 23 8.31 35.17 -11.03
C PRO A 23 7.66 35.00 -9.65
N ARG A 24 6.76 35.90 -9.24
CA ARG A 24 6.03 35.78 -7.96
C ARG A 24 4.97 34.70 -8.03
N ASP A 25 4.13 34.74 -9.06
CA ASP A 25 3.11 33.71 -9.30
C ASP A 25 3.74 32.33 -9.53
N ALA A 26 4.93 32.26 -10.15
CA ALA A 26 5.69 31.02 -10.30
C ALA A 26 6.18 30.45 -8.95
N ILE A 27 6.55 31.31 -7.99
CA ILE A 27 6.95 30.90 -6.63
C ILE A 27 5.71 30.45 -5.85
N ASP A 28 4.64 31.22 -5.88
CA ASP A 28 3.39 30.88 -5.17
C ASP A 28 2.78 29.60 -5.73
N THR A 29 2.73 29.43 -7.06
CA THR A 29 2.30 28.16 -7.69
C THR A 29 3.25 27.01 -7.39
N ALA A 30 4.57 27.22 -7.30
CA ALA A 30 5.51 26.18 -6.91
C ALA A 30 5.33 25.77 -5.44
N VAL A 31 5.05 26.73 -4.54
CA VAL A 31 4.76 26.47 -3.12
C VAL A 31 3.43 25.76 -2.96
N ASP A 32 2.38 26.20 -3.67
CA ASP A 32 1.06 25.55 -3.67
C ASP A 32 1.12 24.17 -4.29
N VAL A 33 1.87 23.96 -5.39
CA VAL A 33 2.10 22.64 -5.98
C VAL A 33 2.92 21.78 -5.03
N ALA A 34 3.95 22.31 -4.36
CA ALA A 34 4.73 21.56 -3.38
C ALA A 34 3.88 21.18 -2.16
N ALA A 35 3.03 22.08 -1.66
CA ALA A 35 2.09 21.82 -0.58
C ALA A 35 1.00 20.83 -1.00
N THR A 36 0.48 20.96 -2.22
CA THR A 36 -0.52 20.05 -2.80
C THR A 36 0.06 18.70 -3.11
N VAL A 37 1.30 18.58 -3.58
CA VAL A 37 2.01 17.29 -3.79
C VAL A 37 2.36 16.65 -2.44
N ARG A 38 2.69 17.45 -1.43
CA ARG A 38 2.93 16.97 -0.06
C ARG A 38 1.66 16.49 0.63
N ASN A 39 0.52 17.11 0.34
CA ASN A 39 -0.79 16.83 0.94
C ASN A 39 -1.70 15.97 0.06
N ALA A 40 -1.35 15.72 -1.20
CA ALA A 40 -2.05 14.78 -2.05
C ALA A 40 -1.84 13.39 -1.44
N PRO A 41 -2.93 12.64 -1.17
CA PRO A 41 -2.77 11.23 -0.82
C PRO A 41 -1.95 10.61 -1.93
N ARG A 42 -0.79 10.04 -1.56
CA ARG A 42 0.02 9.30 -2.52
C ARG A 42 -0.91 8.23 -3.09
N LYS A 43 -1.34 8.42 -4.34
CA LYS A 43 -2.10 7.41 -5.08
C LYS A 43 -1.41 6.08 -4.83
N LEU A 44 -2.17 5.09 -4.34
CA LEU A 44 -1.67 3.78 -3.95
C LEU A 44 -0.62 3.29 -4.96
N ALA A 45 0.63 3.21 -4.51
CA ALA A 45 1.75 2.93 -5.40
C ALA A 45 1.83 1.42 -5.64
N PHE A 46 1.24 1.00 -6.76
CA PHE A 46 1.36 -0.37 -7.27
C PHE A 46 1.85 -0.35 -8.72
N ARG A 47 2.94 -1.05 -8.99
CA ARG A 47 3.51 -1.18 -10.33
C ARG A 47 3.57 -2.63 -10.75
N LYS A 48 2.76 -3.02 -11.73
CA LYS A 48 2.87 -4.33 -12.37
C LYS A 48 4.24 -4.49 -13.05
N GLN A 49 5.02 -5.48 -12.61
CA GLN A 49 6.29 -5.85 -13.23
C GLN A 49 6.10 -7.06 -14.15
N MET A 50 6.79 -7.07 -15.29
CA MET A 50 6.80 -8.23 -16.20
C MET A 50 7.70 -9.33 -15.60
N ASN A 51 7.27 -10.59 -15.72
CA ASN A 51 8.01 -11.78 -15.26
C ASN A 51 8.29 -11.84 -13.74
N ALA A 52 7.53 -11.10 -12.93
CA ALA A 52 7.58 -11.17 -11.47
C ALA A 52 6.18 -11.48 -10.90
N HIS A 53 6.15 -12.05 -9.69
CA HIS A 53 4.89 -12.27 -8.99
C HIS A 53 4.24 -10.92 -8.66
N PRO A 54 2.90 -10.74 -8.78
CA PRO A 54 2.24 -9.45 -8.57
C PRO A 54 2.55 -8.75 -7.25
N VAL A 55 2.75 -9.52 -6.17
CA VAL A 55 3.20 -9.00 -4.86
C VAL A 55 4.50 -8.20 -4.94
N GLU A 56 5.42 -8.53 -5.85
CA GLU A 56 6.67 -7.78 -6.02
C GLU A 56 6.44 -6.35 -6.57
N GLY A 57 5.26 -6.09 -7.14
CA GLY A 57 4.85 -4.77 -7.64
C GLY A 57 4.32 -3.82 -6.57
N ILE A 58 4.18 -4.26 -5.32
CA ILE A 58 3.69 -3.41 -4.22
C ILE A 58 4.80 -2.45 -3.80
N ASP A 59 4.59 -1.14 -3.94
CA ASP A 59 5.56 -0.12 -3.50
C ASP A 59 5.05 0.69 -2.29
N ASP A 60 3.77 0.56 -1.93
CA ASP A 60 3.16 1.15 -0.73
C ASP A 60 2.99 0.11 0.38
N ALA A 61 3.60 0.36 1.55
CA ALA A 61 3.52 -0.50 2.73
C ALA A 61 2.09 -0.75 3.21
N ARG A 62 1.20 0.25 3.06
CA ARG A 62 -0.21 0.17 3.48
C ARG A 62 -0.95 -0.94 2.74
N ILE A 63 -0.67 -1.14 1.46
CA ILE A 63 -1.27 -2.21 0.64
C ILE A 63 -0.83 -3.58 1.15
N ALA A 64 0.47 -3.74 1.44
CA ALA A 64 0.99 -5.01 1.94
C ALA A 64 0.42 -5.33 3.33
N ILE A 65 0.32 -4.34 4.22
CA ILE A 65 -0.31 -4.50 5.55
C ILE A 65 -1.79 -4.90 5.40
N CYS A 66 -2.54 -4.23 4.54
CA CYS A 66 -3.94 -4.57 4.25
C CYS A 66 -4.08 -6.00 3.75
N ALA A 67 -3.27 -6.40 2.76
CA ALA A 67 -3.32 -7.75 2.20
C ALA A 67 -2.91 -8.83 3.21
N ILE A 68 -1.95 -8.55 4.12
CA ILE A 68 -1.60 -9.45 5.22
C ILE A 68 -2.76 -9.57 6.20
N GLY A 69 -3.38 -8.45 6.61
CA GLY A 69 -4.52 -8.45 7.53
C GLY A 69 -5.71 -9.22 6.99
N GLN A 70 -6.01 -9.06 5.70
CA GLN A 70 -7.04 -9.85 5.02
C GLN A 70 -6.67 -11.34 4.99
N ALA A 71 -5.45 -11.71 4.60
CA ALA A 71 -5.04 -13.11 4.60
C ALA A 71 -5.08 -13.73 6.02
N PHE A 72 -4.77 -12.93 7.04
CA PHE A 72 -4.76 -13.37 8.43
C PHE A 72 -6.15 -13.78 8.96
N ILE A 73 -7.21 -13.07 8.55
CA ILE A 73 -8.59 -13.45 8.90
C ILE A 73 -9.14 -14.58 8.04
N GLU A 74 -8.43 -15.00 6.99
CA GLU A 74 -8.78 -16.12 6.10
C GLU A 74 -7.99 -17.41 6.41
N LEU A 75 -7.16 -17.43 7.46
CA LEU A 75 -6.26 -18.54 7.75
C LEU A 75 -6.96 -19.85 8.15
N ASP A 76 -8.08 -19.76 8.88
CA ASP A 76 -8.78 -20.95 9.40
C ASP A 76 -10.04 -21.29 8.59
N ASP A 77 -10.77 -20.27 8.12
CA ASP A 77 -11.95 -20.41 7.27
C ASP A 77 -12.21 -19.09 6.53
N LEU A 78 -13.26 -19.06 5.71
CA LEU A 78 -13.77 -17.83 5.12
C LEU A 78 -14.09 -16.79 6.19
N PRO A 79 -13.71 -15.51 5.97
CA PRO A 79 -13.87 -14.49 6.99
C PRO A 79 -15.34 -14.13 7.15
N THR A 80 -15.77 -13.83 8.37
CA THR A 80 -17.11 -13.33 8.64
C THR A 80 -17.26 -11.86 8.18
N LYS A 81 -18.50 -11.37 8.13
CA LYS A 81 -18.76 -9.94 7.87
C LYS A 81 -18.13 -9.07 8.98
N ASP A 82 -18.33 -9.45 10.23
CA ASP A 82 -17.84 -8.70 11.38
C ASP A 82 -16.30 -8.63 11.41
N GLN A 83 -15.61 -9.71 11.04
CA GLN A 83 -14.15 -9.72 10.89
C GLN A 83 -13.66 -8.76 9.81
N ARG A 84 -14.35 -8.71 8.66
CA ARG A 84 -14.03 -7.76 7.59
C ARG A 84 -14.30 -6.32 8.00
N ASP A 85 -15.45 -6.04 8.62
CA ASP A 85 -15.82 -4.70 9.08
C ASP A 85 -14.84 -4.21 10.18
N LYS A 86 -14.39 -5.13 11.06
CA LYS A 86 -13.35 -4.85 12.06
C LYS A 86 -12.00 -4.55 11.43
N LEU A 87 -11.57 -5.35 10.44
CA LEU A 87 -10.34 -5.10 9.68
C LEU A 87 -10.40 -3.74 8.99
N HIS A 88 -11.51 -3.43 8.33
CA HIS A 88 -11.73 -2.16 7.64
C HIS A 88 -11.55 -0.96 8.59
N LEU A 89 -12.19 -1.03 9.77
CA LEU A 89 -12.05 0.00 10.81
C LEU A 89 -10.59 0.12 11.31
N LEU A 90 -9.92 -1.01 11.54
CA LEU A 90 -8.51 -1.01 11.98
C LEU A 90 -7.59 -0.40 10.92
N LEU A 91 -7.78 -0.74 9.65
CA LEU A 91 -6.99 -0.17 8.55
C LEU A 91 -7.16 1.34 8.50
N ARG A 92 -8.40 1.84 8.50
CA ARG A 92 -8.67 3.28 8.47
C ARG A 92 -8.07 4.02 9.65
N THR A 93 -8.22 3.48 10.85
CA THR A 93 -7.76 4.14 12.09
C THR A 93 -6.23 4.09 12.23
N LYS A 94 -5.61 2.93 11.96
CA LYS A 94 -4.17 2.72 12.15
C LYS A 94 -3.34 3.27 10.98
N LEU A 95 -3.82 3.13 9.74
CA LEU A 95 -3.14 3.67 8.55
C LEU A 95 -3.49 5.13 8.26
N ARG A 96 -4.47 5.70 8.99
CA ARG A 96 -4.96 7.09 8.82
C ARG A 96 -5.36 7.40 7.38
N CYS A 97 -6.03 6.46 6.73
CA CYS A 97 -6.49 6.61 5.35
C CYS A 97 -7.99 6.94 5.29
N SER A 98 -8.44 7.45 4.14
CA SER A 98 -9.87 7.66 3.89
C SER A 98 -10.63 6.33 3.77
N GLU A 99 -11.97 6.42 3.72
CA GLU A 99 -12.84 5.27 3.38
C GLU A 99 -12.44 4.70 2.02
N GLU A 100 -12.42 5.56 1.01
CA GLU A 100 -12.12 5.21 -0.38
C GLU A 100 -10.74 4.56 -0.52
N GLU A 101 -9.71 5.11 0.12
CA GLU A 101 -8.36 4.50 0.12
C GLU A 101 -8.36 3.10 0.76
N ALA A 102 -9.12 2.90 1.84
CA ALA A 102 -9.22 1.60 2.49
C ALA A 102 -9.92 0.57 1.59
N GLU A 103 -11.05 0.94 0.97
CA GLU A 103 -11.77 0.08 0.04
C GLU A 103 -10.90 -0.30 -1.17
N GLU A 104 -10.17 0.65 -1.75
CA GLU A 104 -9.23 0.38 -2.84
C GLU A 104 -8.13 -0.59 -2.43
N MET A 105 -7.52 -0.39 -1.24
CA MET A 105 -6.51 -1.30 -0.70
C MET A 105 -7.07 -2.69 -0.45
N GLU A 106 -8.31 -2.80 0.02
CA GLU A 106 -8.95 -4.09 0.30
C GLU A 106 -9.27 -4.86 -0.98
N VAL A 107 -9.74 -4.18 -2.02
CA VAL A 107 -9.96 -4.81 -3.34
C VAL A 107 -8.64 -5.31 -3.91
N LEU A 108 -7.60 -4.48 -3.87
CA LEU A 108 -6.27 -4.86 -4.35
C LEU A 108 -5.66 -5.98 -3.51
N GLY A 109 -5.79 -5.91 -2.19
CA GLY A 109 -5.27 -6.91 -1.25
C GLY A 109 -5.91 -8.26 -1.46
N ARG A 110 -7.23 -8.31 -1.70
CA ARG A 110 -7.94 -9.54 -2.05
C ARG A 110 -7.47 -10.12 -3.38
N TRP A 111 -7.29 -9.27 -4.39
CA TRP A 111 -6.76 -9.70 -5.68
C TRP A 111 -5.35 -10.28 -5.54
N LEU A 112 -4.46 -9.63 -4.77
CA LEU A 112 -3.08 -10.07 -4.52
C LEU A 112 -3.02 -11.42 -3.81
N GLN A 113 -3.89 -11.65 -2.83
CA GLN A 113 -4.02 -12.96 -2.17
C GLN A 113 -4.44 -14.04 -3.15
N GLY A 114 -5.39 -13.76 -4.05
CA GLY A 114 -5.80 -14.69 -5.10
C GLY A 114 -4.70 -15.02 -6.13
N GLN A 115 -3.58 -14.29 -6.13
CA GLN A 115 -2.39 -14.65 -6.93
C GLN A 115 -1.47 -15.63 -6.20
N CYS A 116 -1.69 -15.85 -4.90
CA CYS A 116 -0.97 -16.80 -4.07
C CYS A 116 -1.74 -18.13 -4.00
N GLN A 117 -1.06 -19.19 -3.54
CA GLN A 117 -1.66 -20.53 -3.46
C GLN A 117 -2.70 -20.62 -2.33
N ASP A 118 -2.38 -20.03 -1.18
CA ASP A 118 -3.20 -20.02 0.03
C ASP A 118 -2.86 -18.79 0.89
N ALA A 119 -3.66 -18.57 1.95
CA ALA A 119 -3.49 -17.46 2.89
C ALA A 119 -2.11 -17.46 3.58
N GLN A 120 -1.62 -18.63 4.01
CA GLN A 120 -0.31 -18.74 4.68
C GLN A 120 0.86 -18.32 3.75
N SER A 121 0.81 -18.77 2.50
CA SER A 121 1.78 -18.43 1.46
C SER A 121 1.69 -16.96 1.09
N ALA A 122 0.48 -16.39 1.04
CA ALA A 122 0.27 -14.97 0.83
C ALA A 122 0.92 -14.15 1.94
N ILE A 123 0.66 -14.47 3.21
CA ILE A 123 1.27 -13.80 4.37
C ILE A 123 2.79 -13.84 4.28
N THR A 124 3.37 -15.01 4.04
CA THR A 124 4.83 -15.17 3.97
C THR A 124 5.45 -14.30 2.86
N ARG A 125 4.84 -14.27 1.68
CA ARG A 125 5.35 -13.49 0.54
C ARG A 125 5.15 -11.99 0.76
N LEU A 126 3.97 -11.58 1.23
CA LEU A 126 3.65 -10.18 1.53
C LEU A 126 4.51 -9.63 2.67
N ALA A 127 4.78 -10.40 3.72
CA ALA A 127 5.64 -9.98 4.83
C ALA A 127 7.08 -9.73 4.36
N ARG A 128 7.63 -10.59 3.49
CA ARG A 128 8.95 -10.36 2.87
C ARG A 128 8.95 -9.10 2.00
N ARG A 129 7.88 -8.88 1.24
CA ARG A 129 7.76 -7.66 0.43
C ARG A 129 7.67 -6.41 1.29
N LEU A 130 6.87 -6.45 2.35
CA LEU A 130 6.71 -5.36 3.33
C LEU A 130 8.06 -5.01 3.98
N ARG A 131 8.80 -6.02 4.43
CA ARG A 131 10.17 -5.84 4.95
C ARG A 131 11.09 -5.18 3.93
N LYS A 132 11.00 -5.58 2.65
CA LYS A 132 11.83 -5.02 1.57
C LYS A 132 11.52 -3.56 1.25
N ILE A 133 10.27 -3.11 1.42
CA ILE A 133 9.86 -1.72 1.13
C ILE A 133 10.03 -0.78 2.32
N ASP A 134 9.77 -1.25 3.54
CA ASP A 134 9.70 -0.37 4.72
C ASP A 134 10.57 -0.83 5.90
N GLY A 135 11.39 -1.85 5.71
CA GLY A 135 12.29 -2.33 6.75
C GLY A 135 11.53 -2.86 7.97
N GLU A 136 11.93 -2.43 9.16
CA GLU A 136 11.26 -2.79 10.43
C GLU A 136 10.20 -1.77 10.83
N ALA A 137 10.09 -0.63 10.13
CA ALA A 137 9.22 0.48 10.53
C ALA A 137 7.73 0.08 10.56
N SER A 138 7.32 -0.82 9.66
CA SER A 138 5.97 -1.35 9.62
C SER A 138 5.67 -2.47 10.63
N TRP A 139 6.66 -2.97 11.38
CA TRP A 139 6.47 -4.13 12.27
C TRP A 139 5.45 -3.85 13.37
N ASP A 140 5.64 -2.77 14.14
CA ASP A 140 4.76 -2.44 15.27
C ASP A 140 3.33 -2.15 14.78
N LEU A 141 3.21 -1.43 13.66
CA LEU A 141 1.92 -1.13 13.04
C LEU A 141 1.19 -2.39 12.56
N LEU A 142 1.89 -3.31 11.90
CA LEU A 142 1.33 -4.59 11.48
C LEU A 142 0.92 -5.42 12.70
N HIS A 143 1.77 -5.49 13.72
CA HIS A 143 1.50 -6.22 14.96
C HIS A 143 0.24 -5.69 15.65
N ASP A 144 0.10 -4.37 15.76
CA ASP A 144 -1.07 -3.70 16.31
C ASP A 144 -2.36 -4.06 15.56
N ILE A 145 -2.31 -4.06 14.23
CA ILE A 145 -3.47 -4.41 13.39
C ILE A 145 -3.83 -5.88 13.60
N LEU A 146 -2.85 -6.80 13.51
CA LEU A 146 -3.09 -8.23 13.69
C LEU A 146 -3.60 -8.56 15.09
N GLY A 147 -3.03 -7.95 16.13
CA GLY A 147 -3.48 -8.07 17.51
C GLY A 147 -4.91 -7.57 17.68
N GLY A 148 -5.29 -6.49 16.98
CA GLY A 148 -6.65 -5.99 16.93
C GLY A 148 -7.64 -6.96 16.27
N LEU A 149 -7.19 -7.84 15.36
CA LEU A 149 -8.07 -8.79 14.66
C LEU A 149 -8.38 -10.05 15.48
N VAL A 150 -7.56 -10.37 16.48
CA VAL A 150 -7.81 -11.50 17.38
C VAL A 150 -9.12 -11.26 18.15
N GLU A 151 -10.00 -12.28 18.17
CA GLU A 151 -11.28 -12.22 18.90
C GLU A 151 -11.19 -12.90 20.26
N ASN A 152 -10.70 -14.14 20.28
CA ASN A 152 -10.49 -14.94 21.50
C ASN A 152 -9.00 -15.26 21.64
N ASP A 153 -8.65 -16.53 21.51
CA ASP A 153 -7.27 -16.99 21.41
C ASP A 153 -6.83 -17.08 19.95
N LEU A 154 -5.52 -16.95 19.73
CA LEU A 154 -4.91 -17.19 18.43
C LEU A 154 -5.06 -18.66 18.05
N SER A 155 -5.51 -18.92 16.82
CA SER A 155 -5.49 -20.27 16.26
C SER A 155 -4.07 -20.73 15.98
N THR A 156 -3.88 -22.04 15.81
CA THR A 156 -2.58 -22.62 15.41
C THR A 156 -2.07 -22.01 14.10
N SER A 157 -2.96 -21.78 13.13
CA SER A 157 -2.64 -21.15 11.85
C SER A 157 -2.16 -19.71 12.04
N GLN A 158 -2.86 -18.93 12.88
CA GLN A 158 -2.51 -17.55 13.18
C GLN A 158 -1.18 -17.43 13.95
N VAL A 159 -0.91 -18.33 14.91
CA VAL A 159 0.39 -18.41 15.59
C VAL A 159 1.51 -18.68 14.57
N SER A 160 1.33 -19.68 13.70
CA SER A 160 2.29 -20.00 12.64
C SER A 160 2.53 -18.81 11.70
N ALA A 161 1.46 -18.12 11.29
CA ALA A 161 1.55 -16.91 10.46
C ALA A 161 2.35 -15.80 11.16
N ILE A 162 2.10 -15.52 12.44
CA ILE A 162 2.86 -14.53 13.20
C ILE A 162 4.34 -14.91 13.27
N GLU A 163 4.67 -16.19 13.46
CA GLU A 163 6.06 -16.65 13.42
C GLU A 163 6.71 -16.44 12.05
N ASP A 164 5.99 -16.71 10.96
CA ASP A 164 6.50 -16.51 9.61
C ASP A 164 6.73 -15.03 9.29
N ILE A 165 5.85 -14.15 9.74
CA ILE A 165 6.06 -12.69 9.64
C ILE A 165 7.29 -12.29 10.47
N LYS A 166 7.43 -12.76 11.71
CA LYS A 166 8.63 -12.50 12.54
C LYS A 166 9.91 -12.95 11.84
N ARG A 167 9.92 -14.13 11.22
CA ARG A 167 11.05 -14.65 10.45
C ARG A 167 11.35 -13.78 9.23
N ALA A 168 10.32 -13.27 8.55
CA ALA A 168 10.47 -12.39 7.40
C ALA A 168 11.11 -11.05 7.77
N PHE A 169 10.79 -10.49 8.95
CA PHE A 169 11.35 -9.21 9.42
C PHE A 169 12.76 -9.32 9.99
N ARG A 170 13.19 -10.50 10.48
CA ARG A 170 14.55 -10.74 11.00
C ARG A 170 15.61 -10.97 9.91
N ARG A 171 15.19 -11.29 8.69
CA ARG A 171 16.07 -11.48 7.53
C ARG A 171 16.20 -10.18 6.75
#